data_AF-A0A239X4S3-F1
#
_entry.id   AF-A0A239X4S3-F1
#
_cell.length_a   1.000
_cell.length_b   1.000
_cell.length_c   1.000
_cell.angle_alpha   90.00
_cell.angle_beta   90.00
_cell.angle_gamma   90.00
#
_symmetry.space_group_name_H-M   'P 1'
#
loop_
_entity.id
_entity.type
_entity.pdbx_description
1 polymer ?
#
loop_
_entity_poly.entity_id
_entity_poly.type
_entity_poly.pdbx_seq_one_letter_code
_entity_poly.pdbx_strand_id
1 'polypeptide(L)'
;MVLASVFITLNWIAYIWAVTHHQATEASLGYYVMPLVSIVLSVLFLKESLTRATRLALLLAAVGVAILIYQTGSLPTITLILTFSFALYGLIKKGISLSSDVAMLFESGMILPLSVLYLLFGSTTSLSQLLLRETVLVILSGVVTAIPLLLFSEGVK
;
A
#
# COMPACT_ATOMS: atom_id res chain seq x y z
N MET A 1 -3.75 -14.67 -4.66
CA MET A 1 -2.45 -14.28 -5.28
C MET A 1 -2.66 -13.19 -6.30
N VAL A 2 -3.19 -13.45 -7.51
CA VAL A 2 -3.37 -12.42 -8.56
C VAL A 2 -4.05 -11.14 -8.06
N LEU A 3 -5.19 -11.26 -7.37
CA LEU A 3 -5.88 -10.09 -6.81
C LEU A 3 -5.03 -9.31 -5.79
N ALA A 4 -4.29 -10.01 -4.92
CA ALA A 4 -3.37 -9.36 -3.99
C ALA A 4 -2.27 -8.59 -4.73
N SER A 5 -1.72 -9.20 -5.79
CA SER A 5 -0.71 -8.57 -6.66
C SER A 5 -1.28 -7.33 -7.37
N VAL A 6 -2.52 -7.37 -7.85
CA VAL A 6 -3.21 -6.22 -8.46
C VAL A 6 -3.39 -5.10 -7.44
N PHE A 7 -3.88 -5.41 -6.24
CA PHE A 7 -4.13 -4.39 -5.22
C PHE A 7 -2.85 -3.74 -4.69
N ILE A 8 -1.80 -4.52 -4.42
CA ILE A 8 -0.52 -3.93 -3.98
C ILE A 8 0.13 -3.10 -5.10
N THR A 9 0.03 -3.55 -6.35
CA THR A 9 0.51 -2.80 -7.53
C THR A 9 -0.26 -1.48 -7.69
N LEU A 10 -1.59 -1.51 -7.58
CA LEU A 10 -2.44 -0.33 -7.63
C LEU A 10 -2.05 0.66 -6.53
N ASN A 11 -1.75 0.16 -5.33
CA ASN A 11 -1.30 0.99 -4.22
C ASN A 11 0.02 1.73 -4.55
N TRP A 12 1.03 1.00 -5.04
CA TRP A 12 2.31 1.62 -5.40
C TRP A 12 2.18 2.65 -6.52
N ILE A 13 1.44 2.33 -7.59
CA ILE A 13 1.25 3.24 -8.71
C ILE A 13 0.50 4.49 -8.26
N ALA A 14 -0.56 4.35 -7.46
CA ALA A 14 -1.31 5.48 -6.92
C ALA A 14 -0.44 6.38 -6.03
N TYR A 15 0.44 5.79 -5.21
CA TYR A 15 1.36 6.54 -4.38
C TYR A 15 2.38 7.33 -5.21
N ILE A 16 3.03 6.67 -6.17
CA ILE A 16 4.01 7.31 -7.07
C ILE A 16 3.33 8.43 -7.86
N TRP A 17 2.14 8.17 -8.40
CA TRP A 17 1.36 9.18 -9.11
C TRP A 17 1.04 10.39 -8.21
N ALA A 18 0.57 10.16 -6.99
CA ALA A 18 0.24 11.22 -6.05
C ALA A 18 1.45 12.10 -5.71
N VAL A 19 2.60 11.49 -5.39
CA VAL A 19 3.82 12.23 -5.04
C VAL A 19 4.34 13.02 -6.24
N THR A 20 4.30 12.44 -7.43
CA THR A 20 4.75 13.11 -8.67
C THR A 20 3.82 14.24 -9.13
N HIS A 21 2.55 14.24 -8.71
CA HIS A 21 1.55 15.28 -9.04
C HIS A 21 1.30 16.25 -7.88
N HIS A 22 2.24 16.39 -6.94
CA HIS A 22 2.15 17.29 -5.79
C HIS A 22 0.97 17.00 -4.83
N GLN A 23 0.43 15.78 -4.86
CA GLN A 23 -0.65 15.30 -3.98
C GLN A 23 -0.12 14.39 -2.86
N ALA A 24 1.11 14.64 -2.40
CA ALA A 24 1.72 13.88 -1.30
C ALA A 24 0.88 13.93 -0.01
N THR A 25 0.22 15.06 0.26
CA THR A 25 -0.69 15.21 1.41
C THR A 25 -1.88 14.26 1.34
N GLU A 26 -2.47 14.06 0.15
CA GLU A 26 -3.56 13.10 -0.06
C GLU A 26 -3.09 11.66 0.18
N ALA A 27 -1.86 11.36 -0.24
CA ALA A 27 -1.26 10.05 -0.01
C ALA A 27 -1.05 9.77 1.48
N SER A 28 -0.48 10.74 2.22
CA SER A 28 -0.33 10.66 3.68
C SER A 28 -1.66 10.47 4.39
N LEU A 29 -2.70 11.20 3.97
CA LEU A 29 -4.05 11.02 4.49
C LEU A 29 -4.55 9.58 4.27
N GLY A 30 -4.31 9.04 3.07
CA GLY A 30 -4.65 7.65 2.73
C GLY A 30 -4.07 6.64 3.71
N TYR A 31 -2.81 6.82 4.09
CA TYR A 31 -2.13 5.95 5.05
C TYR A 31 -2.63 6.11 6.50
N TYR A 32 -3.17 7.28 6.89
CA TYR A 32 -3.83 7.42 8.19
C TYR A 32 -5.20 6.76 8.24
N VAL A 33 -5.95 6.77 7.13
CA VAL A 33 -7.26 6.12 7.03
C VAL A 33 -7.13 4.60 6.89
N MET A 34 -6.01 4.12 6.33
CA MET A 34 -5.75 2.71 6.02
C MET A 34 -6.02 1.73 7.18
N PRO A 35 -5.51 1.93 8.42
CA PRO A 35 -5.75 0.99 9.51
C PRO A 35 -7.22 0.84 9.89
N LEU A 36 -8.00 1.93 9.84
CA LEU A 36 -9.43 1.90 10.12
C LEU A 36 -10.16 1.00 9.13
N VAL A 37 -9.91 1.21 7.83
CA VAL A 37 -10.58 0.44 6.78
C VAL A 37 -10.14 -1.01 6.81
N SER A 38 -8.85 -1.30 7.03
CA SER A 38 -8.35 -2.67 7.19
C SER A 38 -9.05 -3.42 8.33
N ILE A 39 -9.24 -2.78 9.48
CA ILE A 39 -9.92 -3.39 10.63
C ILE A 39 -11.42 -3.58 10.34
N VAL A 40 -12.09 -2.58 9.76
CA VAL A 40 -13.51 -2.69 9.39
C VAL A 40 -13.72 -3.85 8.42
N LEU A 41 -12.90 -3.95 7.37
CA LEU A 41 -12.97 -5.07 6.42
C LEU A 41 -12.71 -6.42 7.10
N SER A 42 -11.71 -6.49 7.99
CA SER A 42 -11.43 -7.72 8.74
C SER A 42 -12.62 -8.16 9.60
N VAL A 43 -13.27 -7.23 10.30
CA VAL A 43 -14.47 -7.55 11.11
C VAL A 43 -15.64 -7.99 10.23
N LEU A 44 -15.87 -7.33 9.10
CA LEU A 44 -16.99 -7.64 8.21
C LEU A 44 -16.83 -8.99 7.51
N PHE A 45 -15.63 -9.29 7.00
CA PHE A 45 -15.39 -10.47 6.18
C PHE A 45 -14.88 -11.67 6.97
N LEU A 46 -14.04 -11.44 7.98
CA LEU A 46 -13.43 -12.50 8.80
C LEU A 46 -14.17 -12.72 10.13
N LYS A 47 -15.17 -11.88 10.45
CA LYS A 47 -16.00 -11.97 11.66
C LYS A 47 -15.18 -11.94 12.96
N GLU A 48 -14.05 -11.24 12.93
CA GLU A 48 -13.18 -11.12 14.10
C GLU A 48 -13.84 -10.29 15.19
N SER A 49 -13.79 -10.79 16.43
CA SER A 49 -14.33 -10.08 17.58
C SER A 49 -13.36 -8.99 18.03
N LEU A 50 -13.83 -7.74 18.07
CA LEU A 50 -13.02 -6.63 18.57
C LEU A 50 -13.08 -6.53 20.09
N THR A 51 -11.90 -6.42 20.71
CA THR A 51 -11.79 -6.06 22.13
C THR A 51 -12.39 -4.67 22.38
N ARG A 52 -12.76 -4.38 23.63
CA ARG A 52 -13.29 -3.05 24.01
C ARG A 52 -12.25 -1.95 23.74
N ALA A 53 -10.97 -2.22 23.99
CA ALA A 53 -9.88 -1.29 23.71
C ALA A 53 -9.74 -0.99 22.21
N THR A 54 -9.82 -2.00 21.35
CA THR A 54 -9.76 -1.81 19.89
C THR A 54 -10.93 -0.98 19.39
N ARG A 55 -12.15 -1.18 19.92
CA ARG A 55 -13.32 -0.35 19.56
C ARG A 55 -13.12 1.12 19.93
N LEU A 56 -12.57 1.40 21.11
CA LEU A 56 -12.26 2.77 21.53
C LEU A 56 -11.16 3.38 20.63
N ALA A 57 -10.11 2.63 20.32
CA ALA A 57 -9.06 3.07 19.41
C ALA A 57 -9.59 3.39 18.00
N LEU A 58 -10.49 2.55 17.47
CA LEU A 58 -11.16 2.78 16.19
C LEU A 58 -12.02 4.05 16.22
N LEU A 59 -12.77 4.28 17.29
CA LEU A 59 -13.57 5.50 17.43
C LEU A 59 -12.68 6.75 17.46
N LEU A 60 -11.58 6.72 18.22
CA LEU A 60 -10.62 7.82 18.28
C LEU A 60 -9.97 8.08 16.91
N ALA A 61 -9.54 7.02 16.22
CA ALA A 61 -8.96 7.13 14.89
C ALA A 61 -10.00 7.64 13.86
N ALA A 62 -11.26 7.20 13.95
CA ALA A 62 -12.35 7.70 13.09
C ALA A 62 -12.62 9.19 13.30
N VAL A 63 -12.56 9.68 14.55
CA VAL A 63 -12.63 11.12 14.85
C VAL A 63 -11.45 11.86 14.24
N GLY A 64 -10.22 11.34 14.37
CA GLY A 64 -9.03 11.92 13.75
C GLY A 64 -9.15 12.04 12.23
N VAL A 65 -9.65 11.00 11.57
CA VAL A 65 -9.92 11.01 10.13
C VAL A 65 -11.01 12.01 9.76
N ALA A 66 -12.11 12.10 10.53
CA ALA A 66 -13.16 13.08 10.29
C ALA A 66 -12.65 14.52 10.38
N ILE A 67 -11.77 14.82 11.36
CA ILE A 67 -11.11 16.12 11.50
C ILE A 67 -10.23 16.41 10.26
N LEU A 68 -9.43 15.45 9.82
CA LEU A 68 -8.56 15.62 8.66
C LEU A 68 -9.36 15.84 7.37
N ILE A 69 -10.46 15.11 7.16
CA ILE A 69 -11.35 15.30 6.01
C ILE A 69 -11.98 16.69 6.05
N TYR A 70 -12.44 17.14 7.23
CA TYR A 70 -13.00 18.47 7.40
C TYR A 70 -11.98 19.58 7.06
N GLN A 71 -10.73 19.44 7.52
CA GLN A 71 -9.65 20.39 7.22
C GLN A 71 -9.24 20.39 5.75
N THR A 72 -9.27 19.23 5.10
CA THR A 72 -8.90 19.07 3.69
C THR A 72 -10.01 19.56 2.75
N GLY A 73 -11.23 19.75 3.27
CA GLY A 73 -12.38 20.28 2.52
C GLY A 73 -12.92 19.34 1.43
N SER A 74 -12.28 18.19 1.22
CA SER A 74 -12.69 17.15 0.27
C SER A 74 -12.13 15.80 0.71
N LEU A 75 -12.80 14.73 0.29
CA LEU A 75 -12.31 13.37 0.42
C LEU A 75 -11.44 13.06 -0.81
N PRO A 76 -10.10 13.01 -0.68
CA PRO A 76 -9.27 12.96 -1.86
C PRO A 76 -9.35 11.60 -2.53
N THR A 77 -9.41 11.57 -3.85
CA THR A 77 -9.63 10.32 -4.59
C THR A 77 -8.43 9.37 -4.42
N ILE A 78 -7.21 9.91 -4.37
CA ILE A 78 -5.99 9.13 -4.10
C ILE A 78 -6.07 8.46 -2.72
N THR A 79 -6.51 9.20 -1.70
CA THR A 79 -6.67 8.68 -0.33
C THR A 79 -7.51 7.41 -0.37
N LEU A 80 -8.65 7.44 -1.05
CA LEU A 80 -9.53 6.27 -1.19
C LEU A 80 -8.85 5.11 -1.92
N ILE A 81 -8.19 5.37 -3.05
CA ILE A 81 -7.51 4.33 -3.82
C ILE A 81 -6.43 3.65 -2.96
N LEU A 82 -5.58 4.42 -2.28
CA LEU A 82 -4.53 3.89 -1.42
C LEU A 82 -5.10 3.09 -0.24
N THR A 83 -6.08 3.66 0.46
CA THR A 83 -6.72 3.03 1.62
C THR A 83 -7.36 1.69 1.23
N PHE A 84 -8.22 1.68 0.21
CA PHE A 84 -8.96 0.47 -0.16
C PHE A 84 -8.07 -0.57 -0.82
N SER A 85 -7.13 -0.18 -1.68
CA SER A 85 -6.19 -1.12 -2.30
C SER A 85 -5.39 -1.88 -1.24
N PHE A 86 -4.78 -1.19 -0.28
CA PHE A 86 -3.97 -1.85 0.74
C PHE A 86 -4.82 -2.66 1.73
N ALA A 87 -5.99 -2.15 2.12
CA ALA A 87 -6.89 -2.85 3.04
C ALA A 87 -7.42 -4.17 2.42
N LEU A 88 -7.78 -4.16 1.15
CA LEU A 88 -8.17 -5.37 0.41
C LEU A 88 -6.98 -6.31 0.19
N TYR A 89 -5.79 -5.78 -0.11
CA TYR A 89 -4.57 -6.57 -0.16
C TYR A 89 -4.31 -7.31 1.16
N GLY A 90 -4.38 -6.61 2.30
CA GLY A 90 -4.23 -7.20 3.63
C GLY A 90 -5.28 -8.26 3.93
N LEU A 91 -6.55 -8.00 3.61
CA LEU A 91 -7.64 -8.95 3.77
C LEU A 91 -7.38 -10.25 2.97
N ILE A 92 -6.92 -10.13 1.73
CA ILE A 92 -6.59 -11.28 0.90
C ILE A 92 -5.38 -12.02 1.45
N LYS A 93 -4.31 -11.30 1.86
CA LYS A 93 -3.08 -11.86 2.47
C LYS A 93 -3.38 -12.78 3.64
N LYS A 94 -4.35 -12.42 4.47
CA LYS A 94 -4.77 -13.22 5.62
C LYS A 94 -5.28 -14.61 5.26
N GLY A 95 -5.86 -14.78 4.07
CA GLY A 95 -6.34 -16.08 3.58
C GLY A 95 -5.29 -16.93 2.85
N ILE A 96 -4.03 -16.51 2.82
CA ILE A 96 -2.99 -17.14 2.00
C ILE A 96 -2.08 -18.03 2.85
N SER A 97 -1.99 -19.31 2.50
CA SER A 97 -1.17 -20.31 3.19
C SER A 97 0.29 -20.37 2.73
N LEU A 98 0.66 -19.65 1.67
CA LEU A 98 2.05 -19.57 1.18
C LEU A 98 2.95 -18.87 2.20
N SER A 99 4.22 -19.27 2.29
CA SER A 99 5.22 -18.52 3.06
C SER A 99 5.36 -17.09 2.50
N SER A 100 5.67 -16.11 3.37
CA SER A 100 5.55 -14.70 2.99
C SER A 100 6.53 -14.28 1.91
N ASP A 101 7.72 -14.90 1.92
CA ASP A 101 8.75 -14.78 0.88
C ASP A 101 8.23 -15.27 -0.48
N VAL A 102 7.60 -16.45 -0.54
CA VAL A 102 7.05 -16.99 -1.79
C VAL A 102 5.89 -16.14 -2.30
N ALA A 103 5.00 -15.69 -1.41
CA ALA A 103 3.90 -14.80 -1.78
C ALA A 103 4.42 -13.46 -2.33
N MET A 104 5.42 -12.85 -1.68
CA MET A 104 6.03 -11.61 -2.16
C MET A 104 6.76 -11.79 -3.50
N LEU A 105 7.43 -12.93 -3.70
CA LEU A 105 8.06 -13.25 -4.97
C LEU A 105 7.01 -13.33 -6.08
N PHE A 106 5.85 -13.95 -5.82
CA PHE A 106 4.76 -14.02 -6.78
C PHE A 106 4.21 -12.63 -7.10
N GLU A 107 3.96 -11.81 -6.09
CA GLU A 107 3.45 -10.43 -6.24
C GLU A 107 4.40 -9.56 -7.06
N SER A 108 5.70 -9.62 -6.76
CA SER A 108 6.73 -8.87 -7.48
C SER A 108 6.97 -9.45 -8.89
N GLY A 109 6.90 -10.77 -9.03
CA GLY A 109 7.03 -11.46 -10.31
C GLY A 109 5.89 -11.15 -11.27
N MET A 110 4.68 -10.90 -10.77
CA MET A 110 3.55 -10.49 -11.62
C MET A 110 3.74 -9.12 -12.25
N ILE A 111 4.34 -8.16 -11.52
CA ILE A 111 4.55 -6.80 -12.04
C ILE A 111 5.83 -6.71 -12.90
N LEU A 112 6.80 -7.61 -12.68
CA LEU A 112 8.10 -7.58 -13.35
C LEU A 112 8.02 -7.43 -14.89
N PRO A 113 7.17 -8.17 -15.64
CA PRO A 113 7.10 -8.00 -17.10
C PRO A 113 6.64 -6.60 -17.51
N LEU A 114 5.68 -6.02 -16.78
CA LEU A 114 5.18 -4.67 -17.02
C LEU A 114 6.26 -3.63 -16.69
N SER A 115 6.99 -3.81 -15.59
CA SER A 115 8.12 -2.95 -15.23
C SER A 115 9.23 -3.00 -16.27
N VAL A 116 9.57 -4.19 -16.79
CA VAL A 116 10.57 -4.34 -17.86
C VAL A 116 10.09 -3.66 -19.14
N LEU A 117 8.83 -3.85 -19.54
CA LEU A 117 8.26 -3.19 -20.71
C LEU A 117 8.30 -1.67 -20.58
N TYR A 118 7.94 -1.14 -19.41
CA TYR A 118 8.02 0.29 -19.13
C TYR A 118 9.45 0.81 -19.22
N LEU A 119 10.44 0.08 -18.68
CA LEU A 119 11.85 0.48 -18.78
C LEU A 119 12.35 0.49 -20.23
N LEU A 120 11.95 -0.48 -21.06
CA LEU A 120 12.40 -0.60 -22.45
C LEU A 120 11.75 0.42 -23.40
N PHE A 121 10.46 0.73 -23.20
CA PHE A 121 9.68 1.49 -24.19
C PHE A 121 9.05 2.79 -23.65
N GLY A 122 8.86 2.90 -22.33
CA GLY A 122 8.16 4.02 -21.70
C GLY A 122 9.08 4.95 -20.90
N SER A 123 10.31 4.55 -20.59
CA SER A 123 11.22 5.36 -19.78
C SER A 123 11.82 6.51 -20.59
N THR A 124 11.66 7.73 -20.09
CA THR A 124 12.32 8.93 -20.64
C THR A 124 13.73 9.12 -20.11
N THR A 125 14.10 8.38 -19.07
CA THR A 125 15.38 8.46 -18.36
C THR A 125 16.01 7.08 -18.34
N SER A 126 17.21 6.96 -18.92
CA SER A 126 17.99 5.72 -18.87
C SER A 126 18.66 5.59 -17.50
N LEU A 127 18.82 4.35 -17.01
CA LEU A 127 19.63 4.06 -15.82
C LEU A 127 21.07 4.58 -15.95
N SER A 128 21.60 4.68 -17.18
CA SER A 128 22.93 5.24 -17.45
C SER A 128 23.03 6.74 -17.25
N GLN A 129 21.91 7.46 -17.11
CA GLN A 129 21.84 8.89 -16.87
C GLN A 129 21.74 9.24 -15.39
N LEU A 130 21.49 8.26 -14.52
CA LEU A 130 21.40 8.44 -13.08
C LEU A 130 22.77 8.70 -12.47
N LEU A 131 22.83 9.63 -11.53
CA LEU A 131 24.00 9.80 -10.67
C LEU A 131 24.18 8.57 -9.79
N LEU A 132 25.41 8.26 -9.38
CA LEU A 132 25.70 7.14 -8.48
C LEU A 132 24.81 7.16 -7.23
N ARG A 133 24.57 8.35 -6.67
CA ARG A 133 23.68 8.55 -5.52
C ARG A 133 22.26 8.09 -5.81
N GLU A 134 21.71 8.42 -6.96
CA GLU A 134 20.33 8.08 -7.34
C GLU A 134 20.20 6.58 -7.58
N THR A 135 21.18 5.97 -8.26
CA THR A 135 21.25 4.52 -8.45
C THR A 135 21.26 3.77 -7.12
N VAL A 136 22.06 4.23 -6.15
CA VAL A 136 22.09 3.65 -4.81
C VAL A 136 20.74 3.81 -4.11
N LEU A 137 20.10 4.98 -4.19
CA LEU A 137 18.79 5.22 -3.58
C LEU A 137 17.69 4.34 -4.20
N VAL A 138 17.70 4.15 -5.53
CA VAL A 138 16.75 3.28 -6.22
C VAL A 138 16.92 1.83 -5.78
N ILE A 139 18.16 1.32 -5.69
CA ILE A 139 18.42 -0.04 -5.20
C ILE A 139 17.95 -0.20 -3.76
N LEU A 140 18.29 0.76 -2.88
CA LEU A 140 17.88 0.73 -1.48
C LEU A 140 16.37 0.84 -1.29
N SER A 141 15.66 1.55 -2.18
CA SER A 141 14.20 1.67 -2.10
C SER A 141 13.50 0.31 -2.18
N GLY A 142 14.04 -0.63 -2.98
CA GLY A 142 13.54 -2.00 -3.05
C GLY A 142 13.71 -2.74 -1.72
N VAL A 143 14.88 -2.63 -1.09
CA VAL A 143 15.16 -3.25 0.22
C VAL A 143 14.25 -2.66 1.31
N VAL A 144 14.15 -1.33 1.37
CA VAL A 144 13.32 -0.61 2.34
C VAL A 144 11.83 -0.91 2.15
N THR A 145 11.39 -1.27 0.94
CA THR A 145 10.00 -1.68 0.66
C THR A 145 9.77 -3.15 1.01
N ALA A 146 10.71 -4.03 0.67
CA ALA A 146 10.56 -5.47 0.85
C ALA A 146 10.50 -5.86 2.33
N ILE A 147 11.35 -5.27 3.17
CA ILE A 147 11.43 -5.65 4.60
C ILE A 147 10.08 -5.41 5.32
N PRO A 148 9.46 -4.21 5.28
CA PRO A 148 8.16 -4.00 5.91
C PRO A 148 7.05 -4.87 5.33
N LEU A 149 7.06 -5.14 4.03
CA LEU A 149 6.03 -5.99 3.40
C LEU A 149 6.16 -7.45 3.80
N LEU A 150 7.38 -7.98 3.95
CA LEU A 150 7.63 -9.31 4.50
C LEU A 150 7.13 -9.39 5.93
N LEU A 151 7.51 -8.42 6.77
CA LEU A 151 7.07 -8.36 8.17
C LEU A 151 5.55 -8.23 8.29
N PHE A 152 4.92 -7.41 7.45
CA PHE A 152 3.47 -7.28 7.37
C PHE A 152 2.81 -8.60 6.94
N SER A 153 3.33 -9.25 5.90
CA SER A 153 2.81 -10.53 5.41
C SER A 153 2.91 -11.64 6.45
N GLU A 154 3.97 -11.66 7.26
CA GLU A 154 4.08 -12.57 8.39
C GLU A 154 3.10 -12.21 9.52
N GLY A 155 2.97 -10.92 9.86
CA GLY A 155 2.09 -10.48 10.94
C GLY A 155 0.58 -10.58 10.66
N VAL A 156 0.17 -10.76 9.40
CA VAL A 156 -1.24 -10.84 8.99
C VAL A 156 -1.78 -12.28 8.96
N LYS A 157 -0.91 -13.29 8.93
CA LYS A 157 -1.29 -14.70 9.01
C LYS A 157 -1.74 -15.07 10.42
#